data_AF-A0A821NQS6-F1
#
_entry.id   AF-A0A821NQS6-F1
#
_cell.length_a   1.000
_cell.length_b   1.000
_cell.length_c   1.000
_cell.angle_alpha   90.00
_cell.angle_beta   90.00
_cell.angle_gamma   90.00
#
_symmetry.space_group_name_H-M   'P 1'
#
loop_
_entity.id
_entity.type
_entity.pdbx_description
1 polymer ?
#
loop_
_entity_poly.entity_id
_entity_poly.type
_entity_poly.pdbx_seq_one_letter_code
_entity_poly.pdbx_strand_id
1 'polypeptide(L)'
;MVMYFIISSCLAILVKGVISSFTEAWTTCFRTVGLFNISEDCTDCMEYKLCPAALNLVLNKTVKAEKTFREAVCDYGLNNGTKSLKVCCSMLQEHAADVQKFNVLPDQCGEIREDRLFRGPVVNLFDYEWLAVFNKSSGDALCLPKSPAPHDSDWFNNLALTVGWGAPNTVPLKSYLRGFNDTTCNDFYKRYPDLKNNTFCARDLYDNTNLDPGSPLLTRSTYGKIPIHVQYGILSQEVGKQHYIYTNVNKYMAWILKALRDLD
;
A
#
# COMPACT_ATOMS: atom_id res chain seq x y z
N MET A 1 -43.67 3.99 7.78
CA MET A 1 -44.53 4.36 6.64
C MET A 1 -44.03 3.83 5.28
N VAL A 2 -42.74 3.54 5.11
CA VAL A 2 -42.16 3.02 3.85
C VAL A 2 -42.48 1.53 3.61
N MET A 3 -42.59 0.73 4.68
CA MET A 3 -42.83 -0.73 4.56
C MET A 3 -44.23 -1.08 4.02
N TYR A 4 -45.24 -0.22 4.25
CA TYR A 4 -46.61 -0.42 3.77
C TYR A 4 -46.75 -0.19 2.26
N PHE A 5 -45.96 0.72 1.68
CA PHE A 5 -45.96 0.99 0.24
C PHE A 5 -45.35 -0.16 -0.58
N ILE A 6 -44.34 -0.84 -0.04
CA ILE A 6 -43.68 -1.96 -0.71
C ILE A 6 -44.62 -3.17 -0.80
N ILE A 7 -45.34 -3.48 0.28
CA ILE A 7 -46.31 -4.58 0.32
C ILE A 7 -47.47 -4.31 -0.64
N SER A 8 -47.99 -3.08 -0.67
CA SER A 8 -49.13 -2.73 -1.54
C SER A 8 -48.79 -2.81 -3.04
N SER A 9 -47.53 -2.56 -3.41
CA SER A 9 -47.08 -2.59 -4.81
C SER A 9 -46.84 -4.01 -5.32
N CYS A 10 -46.27 -4.91 -4.50
CA CYS A 10 -46.11 -6.31 -4.89
C CYS A 10 -47.45 -7.08 -4.90
N LEU A 11 -48.45 -6.68 -4.08
CA LEU A 11 -49.79 -7.29 -4.10
C LEU A 11 -50.55 -7.00 -5.41
N ALA A 12 -50.35 -5.83 -6.01
CA ALA A 12 -50.99 -5.46 -7.27
C ALA A 12 -50.52 -6.31 -8.47
N ILE A 13 -49.32 -6.89 -8.40
CA ILE A 13 -48.76 -7.77 -9.43
C ILE A 13 -49.35 -9.19 -9.31
N LEU A 14 -49.70 -9.64 -8.09
CA LEU A 14 -50.36 -10.94 -7.87
C LEU A 14 -51.81 -10.96 -8.39
N VAL A 15 -52.56 -9.85 -8.28
CA VAL A 15 -53.98 -9.80 -8.68
C VAL A 15 -54.17 -9.81 -10.21
N LYS A 16 -53.15 -9.49 -11.00
CA LYS A 16 -53.22 -9.50 -12.47
C LYS A 16 -52.92 -10.85 -13.14
N GLY A 17 -52.69 -11.92 -12.37
CA GLY A 17 -52.71 -13.30 -12.88
C GLY A 17 -51.60 -13.65 -13.88
N VAL A 18 -50.42 -13.05 -13.77
CA VAL A 18 -49.32 -13.23 -14.75
C VAL A 18 -48.29 -14.30 -14.32
N ILE A 19 -48.32 -14.84 -13.09
CA ILE A 19 -47.28 -15.77 -12.61
C ILE A 19 -47.89 -16.85 -11.68
N SER A 20 -47.53 -18.12 -11.90
CA SER A 20 -48.11 -19.30 -11.21
C SER A 20 -47.34 -19.77 -9.98
N SER A 21 -46.39 -18.98 -9.46
CA SER A 21 -45.54 -19.39 -8.34
C SER A 21 -45.14 -18.21 -7.45
N PHE A 22 -45.25 -18.40 -6.14
CA PHE A 22 -44.92 -17.40 -5.11
C PHE A 22 -43.41 -17.10 -5.04
N THR A 23 -42.54 -17.98 -5.54
CA THR A 23 -41.09 -17.78 -5.53
C THR A 23 -40.60 -16.87 -6.67
N GLU A 24 -41.29 -16.84 -7.81
CA GLU A 24 -40.92 -16.01 -8.97
C GLU A 24 -41.37 -14.54 -8.85
N ALA A 25 -42.40 -14.29 -8.02
CA ALA A 25 -42.88 -12.94 -7.73
C ALA A 25 -41.89 -12.14 -6.87
N TRP A 26 -41.14 -12.80 -5.98
CA TRP A 26 -40.20 -12.13 -5.07
C TRP A 26 -38.94 -11.65 -5.78
N THR A 27 -38.34 -12.48 -6.65
CA THR A 27 -37.14 -12.09 -7.43
C THR A 27 -37.43 -10.94 -8.40
N THR A 28 -38.64 -10.89 -8.95
CA THR A 28 -39.05 -9.85 -9.92
C THR A 28 -39.41 -8.53 -9.23
N CYS A 29 -40.04 -8.56 -8.05
CA CYS A 29 -40.36 -7.34 -7.28
C CYS A 29 -39.09 -6.68 -6.70
N PHE A 30 -38.04 -7.46 -6.35
CA PHE A 30 -36.78 -6.90 -5.86
C PHE A 30 -35.95 -6.22 -6.96
N ARG A 31 -36.00 -6.68 -8.22
CA ARG A 31 -35.28 -6.07 -9.35
C ARG A 31 -35.80 -4.68 -9.75
N THR A 32 -37.07 -4.38 -9.49
CA THR A 32 -37.70 -3.13 -9.94
C THR A 32 -37.52 -1.93 -8.99
N VAL A 33 -37.03 -2.15 -7.77
CA VAL A 33 -36.87 -1.09 -6.75
C VAL A 33 -35.46 -0.47 -6.72
N GLY A 34 -34.55 -0.86 -7.62
CA GLY A 34 -33.30 -0.13 -7.83
C GLY A 34 -32.33 -0.11 -6.63
N LEU A 35 -32.37 -1.14 -5.78
CA LEU A 35 -31.40 -1.34 -4.72
C LEU A 35 -30.54 -2.55 -5.07
N PHE A 36 -29.26 -2.28 -5.36
CA PHE A 36 -28.18 -3.23 -5.64
C PHE A 36 -28.15 -3.82 -7.07
N ASN A 37 -27.41 -3.15 -7.96
CA ASN A 37 -26.76 -3.81 -9.09
C ASN A 37 -25.54 -4.57 -8.55
N ILE A 38 -25.74 -5.80 -8.08
CA ILE A 38 -24.64 -6.77 -8.01
C ILE A 38 -24.46 -7.25 -9.46
N SER A 39 -23.31 -6.94 -10.05
CA SER A 39 -22.94 -7.38 -11.39
C SER A 39 -23.03 -8.91 -11.49
N GLU A 40 -23.47 -9.42 -12.63
CA GLU A 40 -23.57 -10.86 -12.96
C GLU A 40 -22.28 -11.62 -12.63
N ASP A 41 -22.45 -12.90 -12.25
CA ASP A 41 -21.43 -13.87 -11.86
C ASP A 41 -20.13 -13.73 -12.68
N CYS A 42 -19.10 -13.14 -12.07
CA CYS A 42 -17.74 -13.17 -12.61
C CYS A 42 -16.96 -14.32 -11.97
N THR A 43 -16.21 -15.05 -12.78
CA THR A 43 -15.42 -16.21 -12.33
C THR A 43 -14.21 -15.82 -11.48
N ASP A 44 -13.86 -14.53 -11.42
CA ASP A 44 -12.65 -14.00 -10.78
C ASP A 44 -12.95 -12.96 -9.68
N CYS A 45 -14.06 -13.13 -8.95
CA CYS A 45 -14.41 -12.29 -7.82
C CYS A 45 -13.39 -12.42 -6.68
N MET A 46 -12.56 -11.39 -6.48
CA MET A 46 -11.48 -11.40 -5.47
C MET A 46 -11.40 -10.08 -4.71
N GLU A 47 -10.68 -10.04 -3.60
CA GLU A 47 -10.48 -8.79 -2.86
C GLU A 47 -9.84 -7.71 -3.73
N TYR A 48 -10.36 -6.48 -3.65
CA TYR A 48 -9.87 -5.39 -4.49
C TYR A 48 -8.37 -5.09 -4.33
N LYS A 49 -7.80 -5.41 -3.15
CA LYS A 49 -6.37 -5.26 -2.87
C LYS A 49 -5.50 -6.24 -3.67
N LEU A 50 -6.07 -7.38 -4.04
CA LEU A 50 -5.39 -8.43 -4.80
C LEU A 50 -5.57 -8.24 -6.32
N CYS A 51 -6.45 -7.33 -6.75
CA CYS A 51 -6.61 -6.95 -8.14
C CYS A 51 -5.87 -5.63 -8.44
N PRO A 52 -4.78 -5.64 -9.23
CA PRO A 52 -4.02 -4.44 -9.54
C PRO A 52 -4.85 -3.35 -10.23
N ALA A 53 -5.75 -3.74 -11.13
CA ALA A 53 -6.63 -2.81 -11.84
C ALA A 53 -7.59 -2.08 -10.87
N ALA A 54 -8.15 -2.81 -9.89
CA ALA A 54 -9.03 -2.26 -8.88
C ALA A 54 -8.30 -1.33 -7.92
N LEU A 55 -7.10 -1.72 -7.48
CA LEU A 55 -6.27 -0.89 -6.61
C LEU A 55 -5.94 0.45 -7.29
N ASN A 56 -5.62 0.42 -8.58
CA ASN A 56 -5.35 1.64 -9.36
C ASN A 56 -6.55 2.58 -9.45
N LEU A 57 -7.76 2.05 -9.60
CA LEU A 57 -8.97 2.86 -9.64
C LEU A 57 -9.24 3.57 -8.30
N VAL A 58 -9.02 2.87 -7.18
CA VAL A 58 -9.13 3.47 -5.84
C VAL A 58 -8.10 4.59 -5.64
N LEU A 59 -6.89 4.43 -6.17
CA LEU A 59 -5.83 5.45 -6.09
C LEU A 59 -6.06 6.64 -7.01
N ASN A 60 -6.73 6.44 -8.15
CA ASN A 60 -6.96 7.47 -9.17
C ASN A 60 -7.92 8.59 -8.69
N LYS A 61 -8.79 8.35 -7.69
CA LYS A 61 -9.73 9.33 -7.08
C LYS A 61 -10.58 10.16 -8.05
N THR A 62 -10.63 9.81 -9.34
CA THR A 62 -11.50 10.48 -10.30
C THR A 62 -12.92 9.94 -10.22
N VAL A 63 -13.91 10.78 -10.53
CA VAL A 63 -15.33 10.38 -10.57
C VAL A 63 -15.56 9.19 -11.51
N LYS A 64 -14.82 9.14 -12.62
CA LYS A 64 -14.84 8.02 -13.56
C LYS A 64 -14.30 6.74 -12.91
N ALA A 65 -13.17 6.80 -12.21
CA ALA A 65 -12.57 5.64 -11.57
C ALA A 65 -13.44 5.11 -10.42
N GLU A 66 -14.06 5.99 -9.64
CA GLU A 66 -14.98 5.58 -8.57
C GLU A 66 -16.21 4.87 -9.15
N LYS A 67 -16.78 5.39 -10.23
CA LYS A 67 -17.94 4.77 -10.91
C LYS A 67 -17.58 3.37 -11.44
N THR A 68 -16.47 3.25 -12.18
CA THR A 68 -16.00 1.97 -12.73
C THR A 68 -15.69 0.96 -11.62
N PHE A 69 -15.08 1.40 -10.52
CA PHE A 69 -14.82 0.53 -9.37
C PHE A 69 -16.12 -0.01 -8.75
N ARG A 70 -17.13 0.84 -8.57
CA ARG A 70 -18.42 0.43 -8.00
C ARG A 70 -19.17 -0.55 -8.89
N GLU A 71 -19.08 -0.39 -10.20
CA GLU A 71 -19.70 -1.29 -11.18
C GLU A 71 -19.05 -2.67 -11.19
N ALA A 72 -17.76 -2.77 -10.83
CA ALA A 72 -17.05 -4.04 -10.75
C ALA A 72 -17.19 -4.78 -9.43
N VAL A 73 -17.93 -4.26 -8.44
CA VAL A 73 -18.12 -4.92 -7.14
C VAL A 73 -19.00 -6.17 -7.31
N CYS A 74 -18.44 -7.32 -6.95
CA CYS A 74 -19.11 -8.62 -7.02
C CYS A 74 -19.62 -9.12 -5.68
N ASP A 75 -18.91 -8.82 -4.58
CA ASP A 75 -19.26 -9.35 -3.26
C ASP A 75 -18.64 -8.51 -2.13
N TYR A 76 -19.08 -8.76 -0.90
CA TYR A 76 -18.57 -8.16 0.32
C TYR A 76 -18.07 -9.26 1.25
N GLY A 77 -16.77 -9.26 1.52
CA GLY A 77 -16.14 -10.16 2.48
C GLY A 77 -16.09 -9.59 3.90
N LEU A 78 -15.88 -10.47 4.87
CA LEU A 78 -15.48 -10.12 6.22
C LEU A 78 -14.07 -10.65 6.45
N ASN A 79 -13.10 -9.74 6.57
CA ASN A 79 -11.72 -10.08 6.91
C ASN A 79 -11.40 -9.50 8.28
N ASN A 80 -11.15 -10.36 9.28
CA ASN A 80 -10.81 -9.96 10.66
C ASN A 80 -11.78 -8.94 11.26
N GLY A 81 -13.09 -9.09 11.02
CA GLY A 81 -14.12 -8.18 11.52
C GLY A 81 -14.24 -6.84 10.76
N THR A 82 -13.39 -6.61 9.75
CA THR A 82 -13.52 -5.46 8.84
C THR A 82 -14.15 -5.88 7.51
N LYS A 83 -15.07 -5.04 7.02
CA LYS A 83 -15.75 -5.25 5.73
C LYS A 83 -14.74 -5.07 4.59
N SER A 84 -14.46 -6.12 3.84
CA SER A 84 -13.62 -6.08 2.64
C SER A 84 -14.48 -6.09 1.38
N LEU A 85 -14.09 -5.29 0.39
CA LEU A 85 -14.77 -5.22 -0.90
C LEU A 85 -14.14 -6.24 -1.85
N LYS A 86 -14.96 -7.01 -2.55
CA LYS A 86 -14.52 -7.88 -3.64
C LYS A 86 -15.00 -7.33 -4.97
N VAL A 87 -14.17 -7.51 -5.99
CA VAL A 87 -14.40 -6.99 -7.35
C VAL A 87 -14.04 -8.04 -8.40
N CYS A 88 -14.68 -7.96 -9.56
CA CYS A 88 -14.32 -8.73 -10.74
C CYS A 88 -13.11 -8.08 -11.40
N CYS A 89 -11.95 -8.73 -11.37
CA CYS A 89 -10.72 -8.12 -11.86
C CYS A 89 -10.69 -8.02 -13.40
N SER A 90 -11.26 -9.01 -14.08
CA SER A 90 -11.40 -9.16 -15.52
C SER A 90 -12.14 -7.97 -16.15
N MET A 91 -13.26 -7.54 -15.55
CA MET A 91 -14.03 -6.38 -16.00
C MET A 91 -13.24 -5.07 -15.90
N LEU A 92 -12.23 -5.02 -15.04
CA LEU A 92 -11.40 -3.85 -14.84
C LEU A 92 -10.19 -3.82 -15.78
N GLN A 93 -9.88 -4.91 -16.50
CA GLN A 93 -8.73 -5.01 -17.41
C GLN A 93 -8.90 -4.19 -18.70
N GLU A 94 -10.12 -3.94 -19.18
CA GLU A 94 -10.36 -3.11 -20.37
C GLU A 94 -10.29 -1.60 -20.07
N HIS A 95 -10.65 -1.20 -18.84
CA HIS A 95 -10.57 0.20 -18.38
C HIS A 95 -9.16 0.57 -17.87
N ALA A 96 -8.27 -0.40 -17.93
CA ALA A 96 -6.93 -0.44 -17.43
C ALA A 96 -5.89 -0.15 -18.52
N ALA A 97 -6.21 0.66 -19.53
CA ALA A 97 -5.19 1.20 -20.43
C ALA A 97 -4.12 2.04 -19.67
N ASP A 98 -4.32 2.36 -18.39
CA ASP A 98 -3.34 2.93 -17.45
C ASP A 98 -2.71 1.87 -16.50
N VAL A 99 -2.86 0.56 -16.76
CA VAL A 99 -2.30 -0.56 -15.96
C VAL A 99 -0.86 -0.91 -16.33
N GLN A 100 -0.23 -0.22 -17.28
CA GLN A 100 1.23 -0.24 -17.43
C GLN A 100 1.98 0.48 -16.29
N LYS A 101 1.32 0.81 -15.18
CA LYS A 101 1.90 1.59 -14.09
C LYS A 101 2.78 0.81 -13.11
N PHE A 102 2.63 -0.51 -12.99
CA PHE A 102 3.36 -1.32 -11.99
C PHE A 102 4.12 -2.54 -12.54
N ASN A 103 3.97 -2.88 -13.82
CA ASN A 103 4.73 -3.97 -14.46
C ASN A 103 6.23 -3.66 -14.64
N VAL A 104 6.67 -2.46 -14.23
CA VAL A 104 8.06 -2.00 -14.30
C VAL A 104 8.85 -2.44 -13.07
N LEU A 105 8.16 -2.76 -11.96
CA LEU A 105 8.82 -3.20 -10.74
C LEU A 105 9.02 -4.72 -10.77
N PRO A 106 10.16 -5.24 -10.31
CA PRO A 106 10.40 -6.68 -10.25
C PRO A 106 9.41 -7.36 -9.29
N ASP A 107 9.00 -8.57 -9.66
CA ASP A 107 8.11 -9.41 -8.83
C ASP A 107 8.83 -10.02 -7.63
N GLN A 108 10.15 -10.21 -7.75
CA GLN A 108 11.04 -10.66 -6.67
C GLN A 108 11.87 -9.47 -6.19
N CYS A 109 11.67 -9.08 -4.93
CA CYS A 109 12.38 -7.97 -4.31
C CYS A 109 12.49 -8.17 -2.80
N GLY A 110 13.51 -7.58 -2.19
CA GLY A 110 13.60 -7.33 -0.75
C GLY A 110 13.44 -8.55 0.17
N GLU A 111 13.66 -9.78 -0.31
CA GLU A 111 13.47 -11.00 0.48
C GLU A 111 14.31 -10.97 1.78
N ILE A 112 13.71 -11.36 2.90
CA ILE A 112 14.40 -11.41 4.19
C ILE A 112 15.00 -12.79 4.38
N ARG A 113 16.33 -12.90 4.26
CA ARG A 113 17.11 -14.15 4.47
C ARG A 113 17.77 -14.26 5.85
N GLU A 114 17.37 -13.43 6.81
CA GLU A 114 18.02 -13.36 8.13
C GLU A 114 17.94 -14.68 8.90
N ASP A 115 19.06 -15.41 8.95
CA ASP A 115 19.29 -16.48 9.91
C ASP A 115 19.90 -15.88 11.19
N ARG A 116 19.07 -15.76 12.23
CA ARG A 116 19.45 -15.51 13.64
C ARG A 116 19.81 -14.05 14.00
N LEU A 117 18.88 -13.41 14.70
CA LEU A 117 19.01 -12.13 15.39
C LEU A 117 20.09 -12.18 16.49
N PHE A 118 21.34 -11.82 16.17
CA PHE A 118 22.27 -11.37 17.21
C PHE A 118 22.10 -9.87 17.42
N ARG A 119 21.97 -9.49 18.70
CA ARG A 119 21.70 -8.15 19.26
C ARG A 119 22.76 -7.07 18.96
N GLY A 120 23.62 -7.28 17.97
CA GLY A 120 24.69 -6.37 17.58
C GLY A 120 24.28 -5.44 16.44
N PRO A 121 24.92 -4.26 16.32
CA PRO A 121 24.67 -3.31 15.23
C PRO A 121 25.30 -3.77 13.91
N VAL A 122 26.09 -4.85 13.91
CA VAL A 122 26.79 -5.37 12.72
C VAL A 122 25.85 -6.22 11.87
N VAL A 123 25.87 -5.97 10.57
CA VAL A 123 25.13 -6.70 9.54
C VAL A 123 25.96 -7.88 9.03
N ASN A 124 25.36 -9.05 8.75
CA ASN A 124 26.11 -10.14 8.11
C ASN A 124 26.31 -9.87 6.61
N LEU A 125 27.35 -10.47 6.05
CA LEU A 125 27.60 -10.43 4.63
C LEU A 125 26.40 -11.05 3.87
N PHE A 126 25.85 -10.30 2.90
CA PHE A 126 24.68 -10.67 2.07
C PHE A 126 23.30 -10.61 2.75
N ASP A 127 23.16 -10.10 3.98
CA ASP A 127 21.82 -9.90 4.58
C ASP A 127 20.98 -8.85 3.84
N TYR A 128 21.65 -7.88 3.19
CA TYR A 128 21.03 -6.79 2.45
C TYR A 128 21.73 -6.64 1.09
N GLU A 129 21.50 -7.58 0.18
CA GLU A 129 22.13 -7.59 -1.14
C GLU A 129 21.79 -6.33 -1.97
N TRP A 130 20.64 -5.68 -1.72
CA TRP A 130 20.29 -4.38 -2.32
C TRP A 130 21.13 -3.19 -1.80
N LEU A 131 21.96 -3.36 -0.77
CA LEU A 131 22.77 -2.27 -0.22
C LEU A 131 23.89 -1.91 -1.20
N ALA A 132 23.61 -0.96 -2.07
CA ALA A 132 24.56 -0.45 -3.04
C ALA A 132 25.45 0.64 -2.42
N VAL A 133 26.76 0.51 -2.61
CA VAL A 133 27.69 1.65 -2.60
C VAL A 133 27.78 2.12 -4.05
N PHE A 134 27.76 3.43 -4.31
CA PHE A 134 27.77 4.05 -5.65
C PHE A 134 28.98 3.68 -6.55
N ASN A 135 29.77 2.67 -6.21
CA ASN A 135 30.93 2.17 -6.94
C ASN A 135 30.83 0.67 -7.34
N LYS A 136 29.74 -0.06 -7.05
CA LYS A 136 29.63 -1.47 -7.47
C LYS A 136 28.19 -1.96 -7.61
N SER A 137 27.94 -2.68 -8.69
CA SER A 137 26.69 -3.38 -9.00
C SER A 137 26.68 -4.79 -8.39
N SER A 138 25.84 -5.03 -7.39
CA SER A 138 25.45 -6.37 -6.97
C SER A 138 24.18 -6.33 -6.14
N GLY A 139 23.27 -7.27 -6.43
CA GLY A 139 22.29 -7.78 -5.46
C GLY A 139 20.84 -7.35 -5.67
N ASP A 140 19.93 -8.26 -5.34
CA ASP A 140 18.46 -8.20 -5.51
C ASP A 140 17.86 -6.81 -5.26
N ALA A 141 16.85 -6.39 -6.03
CA ALA A 141 16.22 -5.09 -5.86
C ALA A 141 15.42 -4.98 -4.54
N LEU A 142 15.41 -3.79 -3.93
CA LEU A 142 14.58 -3.51 -2.74
C LEU A 142 13.12 -3.26 -3.15
N CYS A 143 12.15 -3.75 -2.38
CA CYS A 143 10.75 -3.51 -2.70
C CYS A 143 10.36 -2.06 -2.45
N LEU A 144 9.56 -1.51 -3.36
CA LEU A 144 8.95 -0.18 -3.22
C LEU A 144 7.46 -0.28 -2.82
N PRO A 145 6.90 0.75 -2.16
CA PRO A 145 5.50 0.76 -1.75
C PRO A 145 4.54 0.72 -2.96
N LYS A 146 3.69 -0.32 -3.03
CA LYS A 146 2.66 -0.46 -4.09
C LYS A 146 1.32 0.21 -3.75
N SER A 147 1.08 0.49 -2.47
CA SER A 147 -0.07 1.24 -1.95
C SER A 147 0.42 2.41 -1.10
N PRO A 148 -0.41 3.42 -0.80
CA PRO A 148 -0.11 4.31 0.31
C PRO A 148 0.22 3.44 1.53
N ALA A 149 1.30 3.81 2.23
CA ALA A 149 1.77 3.14 3.43
C ALA A 149 0.58 2.75 4.33
N PRO A 150 0.70 1.71 5.18
CA PRO A 150 -0.20 1.60 6.33
C PRO A 150 -0.24 2.98 6.98
N HIS A 151 -1.46 3.46 7.29
CA HIS A 151 -1.81 4.84 7.68
C HIS A 151 -0.64 5.51 8.40
N ASP A 152 -0.31 6.79 8.15
CA ASP A 152 0.87 7.44 8.75
C ASP A 152 1.12 7.04 10.23
N SER A 153 0.06 6.87 11.03
CA SER A 153 0.09 6.31 12.40
C SER A 153 0.76 4.94 12.60
N ASP A 154 0.65 4.01 11.66
CA ASP A 154 1.12 2.63 11.79
C ASP A 154 2.64 2.54 11.63
N TRP A 155 3.25 3.30 10.71
CA TRP A 155 4.71 3.30 10.60
C TRP A 155 5.38 4.08 11.74
N PHE A 156 4.75 5.16 12.23
CA PHE A 156 5.23 5.92 13.40
C PHE A 156 5.35 5.05 14.65
N ASN A 157 4.46 4.05 14.80
CA ASN A 157 4.43 3.18 15.98
C ASN A 157 5.28 1.90 15.82
N ASN A 158 5.60 1.51 14.59
CA ASN A 158 6.36 0.30 14.31
C ASN A 158 7.87 0.56 14.26
N LEU A 159 8.63 -0.51 14.53
CA LEU A 159 10.09 -0.48 14.43
C LEU A 159 10.49 -0.52 12.96
N ALA A 160 11.18 0.52 12.51
CA ALA A 160 11.81 0.56 11.19
C ALA A 160 13.28 0.19 11.29
N LEU A 161 13.82 -0.37 10.22
CA LEU A 161 15.22 -0.75 10.11
C LEU A 161 15.89 0.20 9.12
N THR A 162 17.08 0.67 9.44
CA THR A 162 17.97 1.29 8.45
C THR A 162 19.29 0.54 8.45
N VAL A 163 19.94 0.54 7.30
CA VAL A 163 21.27 -0.05 7.15
C VAL A 163 22.12 0.91 6.35
N GLY A 164 23.39 1.00 6.70
CA GLY A 164 24.35 1.89 6.07
C GLY A 164 25.77 1.46 6.41
N TRP A 165 26.76 2.04 5.74
CA TRP A 165 28.17 1.73 5.99
C TRP A 165 28.72 2.56 7.13
N GLY A 166 28.20 3.78 7.32
CA GLY A 166 28.54 4.65 8.44
C GLY A 166 30.01 4.97 8.45
N ALA A 167 30.42 5.98 7.69
CA ALA A 167 31.81 6.42 7.67
C ALA A 167 32.34 6.67 9.12
N PRO A 168 33.54 6.18 9.49
CA PRO A 168 34.57 5.52 8.67
C PRO A 168 34.56 3.97 8.76
N ASN A 169 33.48 3.34 9.21
CA ASN A 169 33.48 1.92 9.51
C ASN A 169 33.42 1.07 8.23
N THR A 170 34.34 0.11 8.12
CA THR A 170 34.49 -0.80 6.95
C THR A 170 33.43 -1.90 6.89
N VAL A 171 32.42 -1.86 7.78
CA VAL A 171 31.43 -2.93 7.96
C VAL A 171 30.04 -2.30 8.01
N PRO A 172 29.06 -2.83 7.25
CA PRO A 172 27.70 -2.32 7.29
C PRO A 172 27.10 -2.47 8.71
N LEU A 173 26.45 -1.40 9.14
CA LEU A 173 25.73 -1.32 10.39
C LEU A 173 24.23 -1.26 10.13
N LYS A 174 23.46 -1.78 11.08
CA LYS A 174 22.02 -1.64 11.14
C LYS A 174 21.59 -0.94 12.41
N SER A 175 20.57 -0.11 12.27
CA SER A 175 19.90 0.53 13.39
C SER A 175 18.40 0.43 13.28
N TYR A 176 17.76 0.50 14.44
CA TYR A 176 16.32 0.48 14.55
C TYR A 176 15.82 1.86 14.92
N LEU A 177 14.90 2.37 14.11
CA LEU A 177 14.33 3.69 14.26
C LEU A 177 12.84 3.60 14.52
N ARG A 178 12.31 4.66 15.11
CA ARG A 178 10.88 4.89 15.23
C ARG A 178 10.54 6.28 14.74
N GLY A 179 9.39 6.44 14.11
CA GLY A 179 8.89 7.77 13.78
C GLY A 179 8.73 8.62 15.03
N PHE A 180 9.12 9.89 14.97
CA PHE A 180 9.05 10.80 16.10
C PHE A 180 8.40 12.13 15.69
N ASN A 181 7.59 12.68 16.59
CA ASN A 181 7.01 14.01 16.48
C ASN A 181 7.36 14.80 17.74
N ASP A 182 8.64 15.16 17.87
CA ASP A 182 9.16 15.94 19.00
C ASP A 182 9.47 17.39 18.60
N THR A 183 9.99 18.17 19.54
CA THR A 183 10.40 19.56 19.31
C THR A 183 11.50 19.66 18.27
N THR A 184 12.44 18.72 18.23
CA THR A 184 13.59 18.73 17.30
C THR A 184 13.10 18.66 15.85
N CYS A 185 12.26 17.68 15.53
CA CYS A 185 11.67 17.52 14.21
C CYS A 185 10.74 18.70 13.86
N ASN A 186 9.96 19.18 14.83
CA ASN A 186 9.06 20.31 14.61
C ASN A 186 9.81 21.61 14.32
N ASP A 187 10.95 21.85 14.96
CA ASP A 187 11.77 23.04 14.71
C ASP A 187 12.42 23.00 13.33
N PHE A 188 12.81 21.82 12.85
CA PHE A 188 13.21 21.65 11.44
C PHE A 188 12.07 22.03 10.50
N TYR A 189 10.85 21.53 10.74
CA TYR A 189 9.70 21.84 9.88
C TYR A 189 9.19 23.28 9.99
N LYS A 190 9.42 23.98 11.10
CA LYS A 190 9.17 25.43 11.18
C LYS A 190 10.08 26.20 10.22
N ARG A 191 11.32 25.76 10.05
CA ARG A 191 12.29 26.37 9.12
C ARG A 191 12.02 25.98 7.67
N TYR A 192 11.54 24.76 7.44
CA TYR A 192 11.29 24.20 6.12
C TYR A 192 9.86 23.64 6.01
N PRO A 193 8.83 24.51 6.01
CA PRO A 193 7.43 24.08 6.04
C PRO A 193 7.04 23.25 4.81
N ASP A 194 7.61 23.57 3.65
CA ASP A 194 7.31 22.88 2.38
C ASP A 194 7.72 21.41 2.37
N LEU A 195 8.70 21.02 3.22
CA LEU A 195 9.17 19.64 3.30
C LEU A 195 8.25 18.74 4.12
N LYS A 196 7.45 19.31 5.04
CA LYS A 196 6.65 18.55 6.02
C LYS A 196 5.73 17.50 5.41
N ASN A 197 5.22 17.74 4.20
CA ASN A 197 4.29 16.82 3.53
C ASN A 197 4.99 15.70 2.76
N ASN A 198 6.29 15.86 2.48
CA ASN A 198 7.08 14.97 1.62
C ASN A 198 8.20 14.25 2.38
N THR A 199 8.40 14.61 3.65
CA THR A 199 9.39 13.98 4.52
C THR A 199 8.75 13.55 5.83
N PHE A 200 9.46 12.73 6.58
CA PHE A 200 9.10 12.41 7.94
C PHE A 200 10.34 12.30 8.82
N CYS A 201 10.15 12.40 10.13
CA CYS A 201 11.24 12.36 11.09
C CYS A 201 11.27 11.00 11.79
N ALA A 202 12.47 10.44 11.95
CA ALA A 202 12.71 9.21 12.67
C ALA A 202 13.86 9.40 13.65
N ARG A 203 13.78 8.69 14.78
CA ARG A 203 14.80 8.71 15.82
C ARG A 203 15.46 7.34 15.95
N ASP A 204 16.78 7.32 15.99
CA ASP A 204 17.56 6.13 16.35
C ASP A 204 17.38 5.82 17.85
N LEU A 205 16.98 4.59 18.15
CA LEU A 205 16.70 4.14 19.51
C LEU A 205 17.96 3.79 20.32
N TYR A 206 19.07 3.57 19.65
CA TYR A 206 20.27 2.99 20.23
C TYR A 206 21.52 3.89 20.12
N ASP A 207 21.48 5.01 19.38
CA ASP A 207 22.62 5.94 19.22
C ASP A 207 23.88 5.28 18.64
N ASN A 208 23.70 4.15 17.97
CA ASN A 208 24.80 3.23 17.67
C ASN A 208 25.31 3.35 16.24
N THR A 209 24.78 4.29 15.44
CA THR A 209 25.08 4.34 14.01
C THR A 209 25.30 5.75 13.50
N ASN A 210 26.43 5.94 12.80
CA ASN A 210 26.56 6.97 11.79
C ASN A 210 25.82 6.46 10.56
N LEU A 211 24.77 7.15 10.13
CA LEU A 211 24.02 6.77 8.94
C LEU A 211 24.51 7.59 7.75
N ASP A 212 24.71 6.93 6.61
CA ASP A 212 25.13 7.63 5.39
C ASP A 212 23.93 8.34 4.77
N PRO A 213 24.06 9.60 4.31
CA PRO A 213 23.04 10.22 3.47
C PRO A 213 22.65 9.31 2.30
N GLY A 214 21.36 9.14 2.09
CA GLY A 214 20.80 8.19 1.12
C GLY A 214 20.47 6.81 1.68
N SER A 215 20.86 6.48 2.91
CA SER A 215 20.55 5.18 3.54
C SER A 215 19.03 4.93 3.56
N PRO A 216 18.58 3.72 3.20
CA PRO A 216 17.16 3.43 3.15
C PRO A 216 16.58 3.22 4.55
N LEU A 217 15.33 3.62 4.71
CA LEU A 217 14.50 3.21 5.85
C LEU A 217 13.52 2.14 5.38
N LEU A 218 13.58 1.00 6.04
CA LEU A 218 12.87 -0.21 5.71
C LEU A 218 11.80 -0.51 6.74
N THR A 219 10.70 -1.08 6.26
CA THR A 219 9.73 -1.76 7.10
C THR A 219 9.57 -3.20 6.64
N ARG A 220 9.27 -4.09 7.58
CA ARG A 220 8.92 -5.48 7.25
C ARG A 220 7.48 -5.53 6.73
N SER A 221 7.29 -6.24 5.62
CA SER A 221 5.98 -6.54 5.03
C SER A 221 5.97 -7.98 4.50
N THR A 222 4.91 -8.36 3.79
CA THR A 222 4.78 -9.68 3.16
C THR A 222 4.25 -9.54 1.74
N TYR A 223 4.91 -10.20 0.79
CA TYR A 223 4.38 -10.40 -0.56
C TYR A 223 3.90 -11.84 -0.69
N GLY A 224 2.58 -12.04 -0.70
CA GLY A 224 2.00 -13.36 -0.50
C GLY A 224 2.36 -13.92 0.89
N LYS A 225 3.19 -14.97 0.93
CA LYS A 225 3.69 -15.59 2.17
C LYS A 225 5.18 -15.30 2.45
N ILE A 226 5.84 -14.54 1.57
CA ILE A 226 7.27 -14.28 1.66
C ILE A 226 7.47 -12.97 2.46
N PRO A 227 8.25 -12.99 3.56
CA PRO A 227 8.61 -11.78 4.27
C PRO A 227 9.56 -10.94 3.40
N ILE A 228 9.27 -9.65 3.28
CA ILE A 228 10.05 -8.71 2.46
C ILE A 228 10.33 -7.41 3.21
N HIS A 229 11.43 -6.75 2.84
CA HIS A 229 11.73 -5.37 3.19
C HIS A 229 11.17 -4.43 2.14
N VAL A 230 10.45 -3.41 2.59
CA VAL A 230 9.92 -2.34 1.74
C VAL A 230 10.55 -1.01 2.15
N GLN A 231 11.06 -0.26 1.18
CA GLN A 231 11.65 1.05 1.39
C GLN A 231 10.59 2.14 1.50
N TYR A 232 10.47 2.76 2.66
CA TYR A 232 9.59 3.90 2.87
C TYR A 232 10.31 5.23 3.00
N GLY A 233 11.60 5.18 3.38
CA GLY A 233 12.42 6.37 3.57
C GLY A 233 13.73 6.32 2.80
N ILE A 234 14.22 7.51 2.44
CA ILE A 234 15.61 7.75 2.04
C ILE A 234 16.16 8.79 3.00
N LEU A 235 17.26 8.48 3.70
CA LEU A 235 17.86 9.41 4.65
C LEU A 235 18.31 10.67 3.92
N SER A 236 17.74 11.81 4.29
CA SER A 236 18.13 13.10 3.72
C SER A 236 19.16 13.80 4.61
N GLN A 237 18.86 13.94 5.91
CA GLN A 237 19.67 14.76 6.81
C GLN A 237 19.49 14.35 8.27
N GLU A 238 20.56 14.42 9.05
CA GLU A 238 20.51 14.37 10.52
C GLU A 238 20.16 15.74 11.10
N VAL A 239 19.22 15.77 12.05
CA VAL A 239 18.68 16.98 12.68
C VAL A 239 18.81 16.90 14.20
N GLY A 240 19.96 17.31 14.72
CA GLY A 240 20.25 17.17 16.15
C GLY A 240 20.57 15.72 16.51
N LYS A 241 20.64 15.43 17.81
CA LYS A 241 21.15 14.14 18.28
C LYS A 241 20.15 13.01 18.00
N GLN A 242 20.55 11.99 17.24
CA GLN A 242 19.78 10.78 16.91
C GLN A 242 18.50 10.98 16.08
N HIS A 243 18.22 12.20 15.60
CA HIS A 243 17.02 12.46 14.81
C HIS A 243 17.39 12.67 13.36
N TYR A 244 16.57 12.13 12.48
CA TYR A 244 16.86 12.04 11.06
C TYR A 244 15.61 12.37 10.26
N ILE A 245 15.78 13.20 9.23
CA ILE A 245 14.76 13.52 8.25
C ILE A 245 14.91 12.57 7.06
N TYR A 246 13.84 11.85 6.78
CA TYR A 246 13.74 10.93 5.66
C TYR A 246 12.78 11.47 4.61
N THR A 247 13.15 11.36 3.35
CA THR A 247 12.25 11.57 2.22
C THR A 247 11.21 10.44 2.18
N ASN A 248 9.93 10.79 2.08
CA ASN A 248 8.83 9.83 2.05
C ASN A 248 8.66 9.23 0.66
N VAL A 249 9.24 8.05 0.42
CA VAL A 249 9.25 7.37 -0.89
C VAL A 249 7.84 7.20 -1.46
N ASN A 250 6.85 6.93 -0.61
CA ASN A 250 5.45 6.78 -1.03
C ASN A 250 4.91 8.03 -1.77
N LYS A 251 5.35 9.23 -1.41
CA LYS A 251 4.94 10.49 -2.07
C LYS A 251 5.53 10.62 -3.47
N TYR A 252 6.63 9.92 -3.75
CA TYR A 252 7.36 10.00 -5.02
C TYR A 252 7.14 8.81 -5.93
N MET A 253 6.38 7.79 -5.52
CA MET A 253 6.17 6.57 -6.32
C MET A 253 5.66 6.85 -7.74
N ALA A 254 4.74 7.82 -7.90
CA ALA A 254 4.27 8.20 -9.23
C ALA A 254 5.40 8.75 -10.13
N TRP A 255 6.30 9.56 -9.55
CA TRP A 255 7.47 10.09 -10.25
C TRP A 255 8.50 9.00 -10.53
N ILE A 256 8.82 8.14 -9.55
CA ILE A 256 9.77 7.03 -9.70
C ILE A 256 9.33 6.10 -10.84
N LEU A 257 8.07 5.66 -10.82
CA LEU A 257 7.52 4.78 -11.85
C LEU A 257 7.51 5.43 -13.23
N LYS A 258 7.32 6.75 -13.31
CA LYS A 258 7.42 7.49 -14.56
C LYS A 258 8.87 7.53 -15.06
N ALA A 259 9.81 7.90 -14.20
CA ALA A 259 11.22 8.00 -14.55
C ALA A 259 11.77 6.65 -15.04
N LEU A 260 11.39 5.54 -14.40
CA LEU A 260 11.79 4.20 -14.83
C LEU A 260 11.25 3.86 -16.23
N ARG A 261 10.01 4.22 -16.55
CA ARG A 261 9.44 4.00 -17.90
C ARG A 261 10.12 4.86 -18.98
N ASP A 262 10.54 6.07 -18.64
CA ASP A 262 11.18 6.97 -19.60
C ASP A 262 12.63 6.53 -19.94
N LEU A 263 13.16 5.52 -19.24
CA LEU A 263 14.50 4.96 -19.45
C LEU A 263 14.51 3.73 -20.38
N ASP A 264 13.34 3.14 -20.65
CA ASP A 264 13.15 2.02 -21.60
C ASP A 264 12.76 2.54 -22.99
#